data_AF-A0A354PHE3-F1
#
_entry.id   AF-A0A354PHE3-F1
#
_cell.length_a   1.000
_cell.length_b   1.000
_cell.length_c   1.000
_cell.angle_alpha   90.00
_cell.angle_beta   90.00
_cell.angle_gamma   90.00
#
_symmetry.space_group_name_H-M   'P 1'
#
loop_
_entity.id
_entity.type
_entity.pdbx_description
1 polymer ?
#
loop_
_entity_poly.entity_id
_entity_poly.type
_entity_poly.pdbx_seq_one_letter_code
_entity_poly.pdbx_strand_id
1 'polypeptide(L)'
;MPLTLTVDNRLIQVASLMEAIVELILAIAIGLAHALVGLWMAIITFFALIVEFIVLALTQGISAASRQFKLRSQERAEAQSSRKAQIGVPASNGVPPISGKQSAILASIVLFVIICIGGTLVIRDRIRKQRIAATQSQVKTLADTFAEQMKDDAVADPEPGKLVNRDAWRQPLELFIDKSLLGSLIVVRSSGPDRKSGSIDDLLAIRVVRAQAKDVGGELAKRGAKALKDRIAGLLGEDAKEPLPENINGGEE
;
A
#
# COMPACT_ATOMS: atom_id res chain seq x y z
N MET A 1 -63.46 -17.60 -53.19
CA MET A 1 -62.46 -17.92 -52.15
C MET A 1 -61.68 -16.65 -51.85
N PRO A 2 -61.94 -15.93 -50.75
CA PRO A 2 -61.08 -14.84 -50.33
C PRO A 2 -59.95 -15.38 -49.44
N LEU A 3 -58.71 -15.20 -49.90
CA LEU A 3 -57.49 -15.39 -49.13
C LEU A 3 -57.45 -14.32 -48.04
N THR A 4 -57.81 -14.70 -46.82
CA THR A 4 -57.71 -13.84 -45.64
C THR A 4 -56.24 -13.53 -45.36
N LEU A 5 -55.88 -12.26 -45.56
CA LEU A 5 -54.64 -11.63 -45.13
C LEU A 5 -54.49 -11.77 -43.61
N THR A 6 -53.93 -12.90 -43.15
CA THR A 6 -53.25 -13.00 -41.86
C THR A 6 -51.90 -12.28 -41.97
N VAL A 7 -51.94 -10.97 -42.22
CA VAL A 7 -50.75 -10.11 -42.09
C VAL A 7 -50.50 -9.96 -40.59
N ASP A 8 -49.68 -10.88 -40.11
CA ASP A 8 -48.78 -10.82 -38.96
C ASP A 8 -49.10 -9.78 -37.88
N ASN A 9 -50.10 -10.11 -37.06
CA ASN A 9 -50.35 -9.49 -35.75
C ASN A 9 -49.08 -9.48 -34.86
N ARG A 10 -48.13 -10.39 -35.15
CA ARG A 10 -46.82 -10.46 -34.51
C ARG A 10 -45.91 -9.27 -34.85
N LEU A 11 -45.94 -8.76 -36.08
CA LEU A 11 -45.12 -7.61 -36.46
C LEU A 11 -45.58 -6.32 -35.76
N ILE A 12 -46.90 -6.15 -35.62
CA ILE A 12 -47.50 -5.01 -34.89
C ILE A 12 -47.19 -5.10 -33.39
N GLN A 13 -47.24 -6.31 -32.80
CA GLN A 13 -46.85 -6.52 -31.41
C GLN A 13 -45.36 -6.26 -31.17
N VAL A 14 -44.48 -6.65 -32.09
CA VAL A 14 -43.03 -6.40 -31.95
C VAL A 14 -42.72 -4.91 -32.09
N ALA A 15 -43.39 -4.19 -33.00
CA ALA A 15 -43.20 -2.74 -33.16
C ALA A 15 -43.63 -1.96 -31.91
N SER A 16 -44.83 -2.25 -31.38
CA SER A 16 -45.33 -1.60 -30.15
C SER A 16 -44.50 -1.95 -28.91
N LEU A 17 -43.98 -3.17 -28.82
CA LEU A 17 -43.07 -3.57 -27.74
C LEU A 17 -41.72 -2.85 -27.84
N MET A 18 -41.18 -2.65 -29.04
CA MET A 18 -39.96 -1.85 -29.23
C MET A 18 -40.16 -0.38 -28.87
N GLU A 19 -41.28 0.23 -29.24
CA GLU A 19 -41.60 1.61 -28.84
C GLU A 19 -41.67 1.76 -27.32
N ALA A 20 -42.37 0.85 -26.63
CA ALA A 20 -42.46 0.87 -25.17
C ALA A 20 -41.10 0.70 -24.47
N ILE A 21 -40.21 -0.14 -25.02
CA ILE A 21 -38.85 -0.31 -24.49
C ILE A 21 -38.03 0.98 -24.68
N VAL A 22 -38.14 1.63 -25.84
CA VAL A 22 -37.43 2.88 -26.12
C VAL A 22 -37.91 4.00 -25.18
N GLU A 23 -39.22 4.13 -24.97
CA GLU A 23 -39.78 5.10 -24.02
C GLU A 23 -39.32 4.86 -22.59
N LEU A 24 -39.27 3.60 -22.15
CA LEU A 24 -38.78 3.25 -20.81
C LEU A 24 -37.30 3.60 -20.63
N ILE A 25 -36.46 3.28 -21.63
CA ILE A 25 -35.03 3.63 -21.61
C ILE A 25 -34.84 5.14 -21.55
N LEU A 26 -35.62 5.88 -22.35
CA LEU A 26 -35.57 7.34 -22.38
C LEU A 26 -35.98 7.95 -21.02
N ALA A 27 -37.07 7.45 -20.42
CA ALA A 27 -37.54 7.90 -19.11
C ALA A 27 -36.48 7.66 -18.01
N ILE A 28 -35.83 6.50 -18.02
CA ILE A 28 -34.74 6.19 -17.08
C ILE A 28 -33.55 7.13 -17.30
N ALA A 29 -33.15 7.35 -18.56
CA ALA A 29 -32.03 8.23 -18.89
C ALA A 29 -32.30 9.68 -18.45
N ILE A 30 -33.51 10.19 -18.67
CA ILE A 30 -33.94 11.53 -18.23
C ILE A 30 -33.94 11.61 -16.70
N GLY A 31 -34.47 10.61 -16.01
CA GLY A 31 -34.46 10.56 -14.54
C GLY A 31 -33.05 10.57 -13.97
N LEU A 32 -32.14 9.80 -14.58
CA LEU A 32 -30.74 9.72 -14.16
C LEU A 32 -29.99 11.03 -14.42
N ALA A 33 -30.27 11.71 -15.53
CA ALA A 33 -29.73 13.04 -15.81
C ALA A 33 -30.19 14.08 -14.78
N HIS A 34 -31.48 14.08 -14.42
CA HIS A 34 -32.01 14.97 -13.38
C HIS A 34 -31.38 14.70 -12.02
N ALA A 35 -31.18 13.43 -11.66
CA ALA A 35 -30.51 13.06 -10.41
C ALA A 35 -29.05 13.54 -10.38
N LEU A 36 -28.33 13.42 -11.50
CA LEU A 36 -26.95 13.92 -11.62
C LEU A 36 -26.89 15.45 -11.50
N VAL A 37 -27.79 16.17 -12.16
CA VAL A 37 -27.88 17.64 -12.03
C VAL A 37 -28.20 18.04 -10.59
N GLY A 38 -29.16 17.37 -9.95
CA GLY A 38 -29.52 17.59 -8.55
C GLY A 38 -28.34 17.35 -7.61
N LEU A 39 -27.60 16.26 -7.81
CA LEU A 39 -26.39 15.96 -7.06
C LEU A 39 -25.32 17.04 -7.24
N TRP A 40 -25.15 17.53 -8.47
CA TRP A 40 -24.15 18.56 -8.76
C TRP A 40 -24.50 19.90 -8.13
N MET A 41 -25.78 20.29 -8.16
CA MET A 41 -26.28 21.46 -7.45
C MET A 41 -26.12 21.33 -5.93
N ALA A 42 -26.36 20.14 -5.36
CA ALA A 42 -26.13 19.88 -3.94
C ALA A 42 -24.66 20.05 -3.56
N ILE A 43 -23.73 19.62 -4.41
CA ILE A 43 -22.29 19.80 -4.19
C ILE A 43 -21.90 21.28 -4.25
N ILE A 44 -22.36 22.02 -5.27
CA ILE A 44 -22.06 23.45 -5.42
C ILE A 44 -22.61 24.25 -4.23
N THR A 45 -23.85 24.01 -3.83
CA THR A 45 -24.46 24.68 -2.66
C THR A 45 -23.73 24.35 -1.37
N PHE A 46 -23.28 23.10 -1.21
CA PHE A 46 -22.47 22.70 -0.07
C PHE A 46 -21.12 23.44 -0.03
N PHE A 47 -20.42 23.56 -1.17
CA PHE A 47 -19.19 24.37 -1.25
C PHE A 47 -19.43 25.84 -0.97
N ALA A 48 -20.53 26.41 -1.48
CA ALA A 48 -20.89 27.80 -1.19
C ALA A 48 -21.10 28.03 0.31
N LEU A 49 -21.75 27.10 1.01
CA LEU A 49 -21.92 27.16 2.47
C LEU A 49 -20.59 27.08 3.23
N ILE A 50 -19.65 26.23 2.77
CA ILE A 50 -18.31 26.17 3.37
C ILE A 50 -17.59 27.52 3.20
N VAL A 51 -17.62 28.08 1.99
CA VAL A 51 -16.97 29.37 1.70
C VAL A 51 -17.59 30.47 2.54
N GLU A 52 -18.93 30.53 2.61
CA GLU A 52 -19.65 31.50 3.45
C GLU A 52 -19.26 31.35 4.92
N PHE A 53 -19.19 30.12 5.43
CA PHE A 53 -18.76 29.84 6.80
C PHE A 53 -17.33 30.31 7.05
N ILE A 54 -16.40 30.05 6.14
CA ILE A 54 -15.00 30.52 6.25
C ILE A 54 -14.96 32.05 6.26
N VAL A 55 -15.68 32.71 5.36
CA VAL A 55 -15.73 34.18 5.28
C VAL A 55 -16.31 34.77 6.57
N LEU A 56 -17.41 34.21 7.09
CA LEU A 56 -18.01 34.64 8.36
C LEU A 56 -17.07 34.38 9.54
N ALA A 57 -16.40 33.23 9.58
CA ALA A 57 -15.44 32.91 10.64
C ALA A 57 -14.24 33.87 10.63
N LEU A 58 -13.73 34.25 9.46
CA LEU A 58 -12.61 35.18 9.34
C LEU A 58 -13.01 36.64 9.64
N THR A 59 -14.16 37.09 9.13
CA THR A 59 -14.60 38.48 9.28
C THR A 59 -15.25 38.77 10.64
N GLN A 60 -16.13 37.88 11.10
CA GLN A 60 -16.90 38.06 12.33
C GLN A 60 -16.31 37.28 13.50
N GLY A 61 -15.62 36.16 13.28
CA GLY A 61 -15.04 35.37 14.37
C GLY A 61 -13.93 36.12 15.11
N ILE A 62 -13.05 36.84 14.40
CA ILE A 62 -11.97 37.62 15.02
C ILE A 62 -12.53 38.82 15.82
N SER A 63 -13.55 39.50 15.28
CA SER A 63 -14.19 40.63 15.94
C SER A 63 -15.05 40.20 17.14
N ALA A 64 -15.75 39.06 17.06
CA ALA A 64 -16.46 38.46 18.18
C ALA A 64 -15.51 37.97 19.27
N ALA A 65 -14.42 37.28 18.91
CA ALA A 65 -13.42 36.79 19.86
C ALA A 65 -12.70 37.94 20.58
N SER A 66 -12.35 39.01 19.88
CA SER A 66 -11.72 40.20 20.48
C SER A 66 -12.67 40.99 21.38
N ARG A 67 -13.97 41.10 21.04
CA ARG A 67 -14.98 41.67 21.95
C ARG A 67 -15.15 40.83 23.22
N GLN A 68 -15.21 39.51 23.09
CA GLN A 68 -15.31 38.60 24.23
C GLN A 68 -14.06 38.64 25.11
N PHE A 69 -12.87 38.78 24.51
CA PHE A 69 -11.63 38.97 25.24
C PHE A 69 -11.59 40.30 25.98
N LYS A 70 -12.02 41.40 25.33
CA LYS A 70 -12.13 42.73 25.97
C LYS A 70 -13.10 42.71 27.15
N LEU A 71 -14.30 42.12 26.97
CA LEU A 71 -15.28 41.95 28.05
C LEU A 71 -14.71 41.15 29.22
N ARG A 72 -14.07 40.00 28.96
CA ARG A 72 -13.43 39.19 30.03
C ARG A 72 -12.25 39.92 30.70
N SER A 73 -11.53 40.77 29.96
CA SER A 73 -10.44 41.57 30.54
C SER A 73 -10.96 42.68 31.45
N GLN A 74 -12.06 43.34 31.07
CA GLN A 74 -12.76 44.34 31.89
C GLN A 74 -13.39 43.69 33.12
N GLU A 75 -14.11 42.58 32.96
CA GLU A 75 -14.65 41.80 34.08
C GLU A 75 -13.56 41.35 35.05
N ARG A 76 -12.35 40.98 34.57
CA ARG A 76 -11.23 40.62 35.46
C ARG A 76 -10.66 41.83 36.20
N ALA A 77 -10.58 42.98 35.56
CA ALA A 77 -10.12 44.23 36.18
C ALA A 77 -11.14 44.72 37.24
N GLU A 78 -12.43 44.65 36.93
CA GLU A 78 -13.54 44.97 37.83
C GLU A 78 -13.69 43.93 38.95
N ALA A 79 -13.50 42.64 38.67
CA ALA A 79 -13.51 41.60 39.69
C ALA A 79 -12.28 41.67 40.60
N GLN A 80 -11.13 42.16 40.14
CA GLN A 80 -9.96 42.42 41.00
C GLN A 80 -10.16 43.66 41.90
N SER A 81 -10.84 44.71 41.42
CA SER A 81 -11.21 45.84 42.26
C SER A 81 -12.35 45.47 43.24
N SER A 82 -13.29 44.63 42.81
CA SER A 82 -14.46 44.20 43.59
C SER A 82 -14.18 43.04 44.55
N ARG A 83 -13.18 42.16 44.29
CA ARG A 83 -12.75 41.10 45.23
C ARG A 83 -12.07 41.64 46.49
N LYS A 84 -11.62 42.90 46.49
CA LYS A 84 -11.23 43.58 47.73
C LYS A 84 -12.44 44.08 48.55
N ALA A 85 -13.65 44.06 48.00
CA ALA A 85 -14.85 44.59 48.64
C ALA A 85 -15.96 43.55 48.91
N GLN A 86 -16.06 42.44 48.17
CA GLN A 86 -17.17 41.50 48.32
C GLN A 86 -16.73 40.04 48.20
N ILE A 87 -16.57 39.40 49.37
CA ILE A 87 -16.66 37.96 49.54
C ILE A 87 -18.15 37.60 49.43
N GLY A 88 -18.52 36.82 48.42
CA GLY A 88 -19.76 36.04 48.41
C GLY A 88 -20.87 36.52 47.48
N VAL A 89 -20.78 36.20 46.19
CA VAL A 89 -21.97 35.88 45.37
C VAL A 89 -21.58 34.80 44.35
N PRO A 90 -22.32 33.67 44.26
CA PRO A 90 -22.07 32.65 43.24
C PRO A 90 -22.57 33.15 41.88
N ALA A 91 -21.68 33.19 40.89
CA ALA A 91 -22.05 33.48 39.51
C ALA A 91 -22.93 32.34 38.96
N SER A 92 -24.22 32.63 38.72
CA SER A 92 -25.09 31.69 38.02
C SER A 92 -24.66 31.62 36.56
N ASN A 93 -24.06 30.50 36.16
CA ASN A 93 -23.73 30.18 34.77
C ASN A 93 -25.00 29.97 33.96
N GLY A 94 -25.59 31.06 33.46
CA GLY A 94 -26.66 31.01 32.47
C GLY A 94 -26.10 30.53 31.14
N VAL A 95 -26.30 29.26 30.81
CA VAL A 95 -26.06 28.73 29.47
C VAL A 95 -27.01 29.45 28.52
N PRO A 96 -26.52 30.23 27.53
CA PRO A 96 -27.40 30.94 26.63
C PRO A 96 -28.25 29.94 25.83
N PRO A 97 -29.54 30.23 25.59
CA PRO A 97 -30.42 29.31 24.89
C PRO A 97 -29.92 29.12 23.46
N ILE A 98 -29.60 27.87 23.11
CA ILE A 98 -29.20 27.48 21.76
C ILE A 98 -30.42 27.65 20.85
N SER A 99 -30.35 28.58 19.91
CA SER A 99 -31.42 28.77 18.93
C SER A 99 -31.46 27.58 17.96
N GLY A 100 -32.64 27.19 17.48
CA GLY A 100 -32.82 26.04 16.58
C GLY A 100 -31.93 26.08 15.32
N LYS A 101 -31.63 27.28 14.81
CA LYS A 101 -30.72 27.47 13.66
C LYS A 101 -29.26 27.10 13.99
N GLN A 102 -28.80 27.39 15.21
CA GLN A 102 -27.46 27.00 15.67
C GLN A 102 -27.34 25.48 15.84
N SER A 103 -28.42 24.81 16.26
CA SER A 103 -28.43 23.34 16.35
C SER A 103 -28.35 22.66 14.98
N ALA A 104 -29.01 23.22 13.96
CA ALA A 104 -28.96 22.70 12.59
C ALA A 104 -27.58 22.87 11.95
N ILE A 105 -26.92 24.02 12.17
CA ILE A 105 -25.55 24.27 11.70
C ILE A 105 -24.56 23.33 12.41
N LEU A 106 -24.72 23.12 13.72
CA LEU A 106 -23.86 22.20 14.46
C LEU A 106 -24.03 20.76 13.95
N ALA A 107 -25.28 20.34 13.70
CA ALA A 107 -25.58 19.01 13.16
C ALA A 107 -24.98 18.81 11.76
N SER A 108 -25.03 19.81 10.88
CA SER A 108 -24.43 19.72 9.54
C SER A 108 -22.91 19.64 9.58
N ILE A 109 -22.26 20.39 10.47
CA ILE A 109 -20.81 20.31 10.69
C ILE A 109 -20.43 18.92 11.21
N VAL A 110 -21.14 18.40 12.20
CA VAL A 110 -20.88 17.05 12.73
C VAL A 110 -21.06 15.98 11.65
N LEU A 111 -22.13 16.06 10.85
CA LEU A 111 -22.36 15.14 9.74
C LEU A 111 -21.24 15.22 8.69
N PHE A 112 -20.79 16.43 8.34
CA PHE A 112 -19.68 16.62 7.42
C PHE A 112 -18.39 16.01 7.95
N VAL A 113 -18.06 16.23 9.23
CA VAL A 113 -16.89 15.64 9.88
C VAL A 113 -16.95 14.10 9.83
N ILE A 114 -18.12 13.51 10.11
CA ILE A 114 -18.32 12.05 10.02
C ILE A 114 -18.08 11.55 8.58
N ILE A 115 -18.64 12.23 7.58
CA ILE A 115 -18.45 11.87 6.17
C ILE A 115 -16.99 11.99 5.75
N CYS A 116 -16.29 13.06 6.14
CA CYS A 116 -14.88 13.26 5.85
C CYS A 116 -14.00 12.19 6.51
N ILE A 117 -14.26 11.85 7.78
CA ILE A 117 -13.53 10.79 8.49
C ILE A 117 -13.78 9.44 7.80
N GLY A 118 -15.05 9.11 7.53
CA GLY A 118 -15.43 7.87 6.83
C GLY A 118 -14.78 7.75 5.46
N GLY A 119 -14.84 8.81 4.65
CA GLY A 119 -14.20 8.85 3.33
C GLY A 119 -12.67 8.68 3.41
N THR A 120 -12.02 9.33 4.37
CA THR A 120 -10.56 9.21 4.57
C THR A 120 -10.15 7.78 4.93
N LEU A 121 -10.91 7.09 5.77
CA LEU A 121 -10.64 5.70 6.13
C LEU A 121 -10.76 4.75 4.92
N VAL A 122 -11.80 4.91 4.11
CA VAL A 122 -12.01 4.09 2.89
C VAL A 122 -10.90 4.32 1.87
N ILE A 123 -10.52 5.58 1.63
CA ILE A 123 -9.44 5.93 0.69
C ILE A 123 -8.12 5.35 1.19
N ARG A 124 -7.83 5.49 2.49
CA ARG A 124 -6.60 4.94 3.09
C ARG A 124 -6.51 3.43 2.96
N ASP A 125 -7.62 2.71 3.17
CA ASP A 125 -7.65 1.25 3.02
C ASP A 125 -7.45 0.82 1.56
N ARG A 126 -8.10 1.50 0.60
CA ARG A 126 -7.88 1.24 -0.84
C ARG A 126 -6.43 1.45 -1.26
N ILE A 127 -5.83 2.56 -0.84
CA ILE A 127 -4.42 2.85 -1.15
C ILE A 127 -3.51 1.79 -0.52
N ARG A 128 -3.78 1.36 0.72
CA ARG A 128 -3.00 0.31 1.38
C ARG A 128 -3.07 -1.00 0.60
N LYS A 129 -4.27 -1.43 0.21
CA LYS A 129 -4.49 -2.66 -0.58
C LYS A 129 -3.79 -2.59 -1.94
N GLN A 130 -3.91 -1.47 -2.65
CA GLN A 130 -3.23 -1.27 -3.94
C GLN A 130 -1.70 -1.35 -3.80
N ARG A 131 -1.13 -0.71 -2.76
CA ARG A 131 0.32 -0.75 -2.51
C ARG A 131 0.82 -2.16 -2.19
N ILE A 132 0.07 -2.92 -1.39
CA ILE A 132 0.39 -4.32 -1.08
C ILE A 132 0.35 -5.15 -2.37
N ALA A 133 -0.71 -5.06 -3.16
CA ALA A 133 -0.86 -5.83 -4.40
C ALA A 133 0.25 -5.49 -5.42
N ALA A 134 0.58 -4.20 -5.58
CA ALA A 134 1.65 -3.76 -6.47
C ALA A 134 3.02 -4.30 -6.03
N THR A 135 3.33 -4.21 -4.73
CA THR A 135 4.60 -4.72 -4.17
C THR A 135 4.68 -6.23 -4.28
N GLN A 136 3.59 -6.95 -4.01
CA GLN A 136 3.54 -8.41 -4.13
C GLN A 136 3.78 -8.85 -5.59
N SER A 137 3.18 -8.16 -6.55
CA SER A 137 3.42 -8.39 -7.97
C SER A 137 4.90 -8.14 -8.33
N GLN A 138 5.46 -7.01 -7.89
CA GLN A 138 6.86 -6.66 -8.14
C GLN A 138 7.84 -7.68 -7.55
N VAL A 139 7.63 -8.09 -6.29
CA VAL A 139 8.45 -9.10 -5.61
C VAL A 139 8.36 -10.45 -6.34
N LYS A 140 7.17 -10.82 -6.81
CA LYS A 140 6.95 -12.03 -7.61
C LYS A 140 7.72 -11.98 -8.93
N THR A 141 7.57 -10.89 -9.69
CA THR A 141 8.26 -10.71 -10.98
C THR A 141 9.77 -10.76 -10.82
N LEU A 142 10.32 -10.09 -9.80
CA LEU A 142 11.75 -10.15 -9.53
C LEU A 142 12.23 -11.56 -9.18
N ALA A 143 11.48 -12.29 -8.35
CA ALA A 143 11.82 -13.66 -8.02
C ALA A 143 11.77 -14.58 -9.27
N ASP A 144 10.81 -14.36 -10.17
CA ASP A 144 10.72 -15.07 -11.45
C ASP A 144 11.92 -14.73 -12.36
N THR A 145 12.28 -13.45 -12.50
CA THR A 145 13.44 -13.00 -13.28
C THR A 145 14.75 -13.60 -12.76
N PHE A 146 14.99 -13.58 -11.44
CA PHE A 146 16.19 -14.18 -10.86
C PHE A 146 16.19 -15.71 -11.00
N ALA A 147 15.02 -16.35 -10.95
CA ALA A 147 14.91 -17.79 -11.17
C ALA A 147 15.17 -18.18 -12.63
N GLU A 148 14.82 -17.34 -13.59
CA GLU A 148 15.18 -17.52 -15.00
C GLU A 148 16.66 -17.28 -15.23
N GLN A 149 17.23 -16.22 -14.64
CA GLN A 149 18.66 -15.93 -14.70
C GLN A 149 19.51 -17.08 -14.18
N MET A 150 19.12 -17.71 -13.06
CA MET A 150 19.83 -18.87 -12.51
C MET A 150 19.65 -20.18 -13.29
N LYS A 151 18.78 -20.23 -14.31
CA LYS A 151 18.67 -21.38 -15.21
C LYS A 151 19.56 -21.24 -16.44
N ASP A 152 20.00 -20.01 -16.74
CA ASP A 152 20.81 -19.71 -17.90
C ASP A 152 22.28 -19.65 -17.49
N ASP A 153 23.03 -20.70 -17.80
CA ASP A 153 24.45 -20.82 -17.47
C ASP A 153 25.33 -19.73 -18.15
N ALA A 154 24.79 -19.00 -19.12
CA ALA A 154 25.49 -17.89 -19.78
C ALA A 154 25.45 -16.57 -18.98
N VAL A 155 24.55 -16.45 -17.99
CA VAL A 155 24.37 -15.23 -17.20
C VAL A 155 24.95 -15.44 -15.79
N ALA A 156 25.70 -14.46 -15.30
CA ALA A 156 26.22 -14.51 -13.94
C ALA A 156 25.08 -14.59 -12.91
N ASP A 157 25.28 -15.37 -11.85
CA ASP A 157 24.30 -15.48 -10.77
C ASP A 157 24.03 -14.12 -10.11
N PRO A 158 22.78 -13.85 -9.68
CA PRO A 158 22.45 -12.60 -9.03
C PRO A 158 23.13 -12.48 -7.66
N GLU A 159 23.58 -11.28 -7.30
CA GLU A 159 24.21 -11.01 -6.02
C GLU A 159 23.17 -10.89 -4.90
N PRO A 160 23.29 -11.66 -3.79
CA PRO A 160 22.38 -11.55 -2.65
C PRO A 160 22.59 -10.22 -1.91
N GLY A 161 21.52 -9.66 -1.35
CA GLY A 161 21.55 -8.42 -0.59
C GLY A 161 20.42 -7.46 -0.93
N LYS A 162 20.67 -6.16 -0.74
CA LYS A 162 19.68 -5.11 -1.00
C LYS A 162 19.65 -4.75 -2.48
N LEU A 163 18.49 -4.88 -3.10
CA LEU A 163 18.24 -4.51 -4.48
C LEU A 163 18.06 -3.00 -4.61
N VAL A 164 18.36 -2.47 -5.81
CA VAL A 164 18.11 -1.07 -6.18
C VAL A 164 16.60 -0.79 -6.22
N ASN A 165 15.81 -1.80 -6.59
CA ASN A 165 14.36 -1.73 -6.63
C ASN A 165 13.80 -1.52 -5.22
N ARG A 166 12.86 -0.58 -5.13
CA ARG A 166 12.17 -0.25 -3.88
C ARG A 166 10.72 -0.67 -3.93
N ASP A 167 10.16 -0.95 -2.75
CA ASP A 167 8.75 -1.23 -2.58
C ASP A 167 7.88 0.05 -2.54
N ALA A 168 6.57 -0.12 -2.36
CA ALA A 168 5.61 0.97 -2.26
C ALA A 168 5.82 1.89 -1.02
N TRP A 169 6.66 1.48 -0.07
CA TRP A 169 7.04 2.26 1.12
C TRP A 169 8.47 2.81 1.02
N ARG A 170 9.08 2.73 -0.16
CA ARG A 170 10.43 3.20 -0.49
C ARG A 170 11.54 2.47 0.29
N GLN A 171 11.26 1.28 0.81
CA GLN A 171 12.28 0.39 1.36
C GLN A 171 12.94 -0.41 0.22
N PRO A 172 14.25 -0.66 0.31
CA PRO A 172 14.91 -1.56 -0.64
C PRO A 172 14.35 -2.97 -0.49
N LEU A 173 14.17 -3.66 -1.61
CA LEU A 173 13.86 -5.09 -1.60
C LEU A 173 15.12 -5.88 -1.25
N GLU A 174 14.96 -7.03 -0.60
CA GLU A 174 16.07 -7.90 -0.21
C GLU A 174 16.00 -9.21 -1.00
N LEU A 175 17.14 -9.63 -1.53
CA LEU A 175 17.33 -10.89 -2.22
C LEU A 175 18.18 -11.82 -1.36
N PHE A 176 17.63 -12.99 -1.05
CA PHE A 176 18.34 -14.10 -0.42
C PHE A 176 18.44 -15.25 -1.40
N ILE A 177 19.63 -15.80 -1.53
CA ILE A 177 19.89 -16.96 -2.37
C ILE A 177 20.60 -17.98 -1.50
N ASP A 178 19.99 -19.15 -1.34
CA ASP A 178 20.59 -20.30 -0.69
C ASP A 178 20.85 -21.38 -1.74
N LYS A 179 22.13 -21.65 -2.01
CA LYS A 179 22.55 -22.64 -3.02
C LYS A 179 22.84 -23.96 -2.33
N SER A 180 22.06 -24.98 -2.68
CA SER A 180 22.25 -26.36 -2.21
C SER A 180 22.62 -27.27 -3.37
N LEU A 181 23.13 -28.47 -3.06
CA LEU A 181 23.46 -29.50 -4.06
C LEU A 181 22.28 -29.91 -4.94
N LEU A 182 21.05 -29.77 -4.44
CA LEU A 182 19.83 -30.18 -5.15
C LEU A 182 19.20 -29.01 -5.92
N GLY A 183 19.74 -27.81 -5.78
CA GLY A 183 19.22 -26.59 -6.40
C GLY A 183 19.38 -25.36 -5.53
N SER A 184 18.87 -24.25 -6.04
CA SER A 184 18.97 -22.92 -5.44
C SER A 184 17.58 -22.44 -4.99
N LEU A 185 17.50 -21.97 -3.75
CA LEU A 185 16.34 -21.29 -3.20
C LEU A 185 16.55 -19.78 -3.34
N ILE A 186 15.62 -19.13 -4.02
CA ILE A 186 15.61 -17.68 -4.26
C ILE A 186 14.45 -17.11 -3.47
N VAL A 187 14.73 -16.15 -2.59
CA VAL A 187 13.72 -15.45 -1.79
C VAL A 187 13.89 -13.95 -2.01
N VAL A 188 12.88 -13.32 -2.60
CA VAL A 188 12.79 -11.86 -2.67
C VAL A 188 11.81 -11.40 -1.60
N ARG A 189 12.22 -10.43 -0.78
CA ARG A 189 11.47 -9.94 0.38
C ARG A 189 11.32 -8.41 0.36
N SER A 190 10.13 -7.93 0.75
CA SER A 190 9.85 -6.55 1.13
C SER A 190 9.49 -6.50 2.61
N SER A 191 10.03 -5.50 3.33
CA SER A 191 9.72 -5.21 4.74
C SER A 191 8.32 -4.64 4.96
N GLY A 192 7.48 -4.57 3.91
CA GLY A 192 6.06 -4.25 4.04
C GLY A 192 5.72 -2.86 4.63
N PRO A 193 4.48 -2.69 5.11
CA PRO A 193 3.98 -1.43 5.64
C PRO A 193 4.64 -0.97 6.94
N ASP A 194 5.08 -1.91 7.78
CA ASP A 194 5.69 -1.64 9.09
C ASP A 194 7.18 -1.30 8.99
N ARG A 195 7.78 -1.51 7.81
CA ARG A 195 9.19 -1.23 7.48
C ARG A 195 10.16 -2.02 8.35
N LYS A 196 9.72 -3.15 8.93
CA LYS A 196 10.54 -4.00 9.78
C LYS A 196 10.82 -5.30 9.07
N SER A 197 12.08 -5.52 8.71
CA SER A 197 12.50 -6.77 8.09
C SER A 197 12.36 -7.94 9.07
N GLY A 198 11.83 -9.07 8.60
CA GLY A 198 11.52 -10.26 9.41
C GLY A 198 10.17 -10.21 10.12
N SER A 199 9.27 -9.30 9.73
CA SER A 199 7.93 -9.19 10.30
C SER A 199 6.94 -10.14 9.63
N ILE A 200 5.80 -10.38 10.29
CA ILE A 200 4.67 -11.14 9.72
C ILE A 200 4.07 -10.38 8.52
N ASP A 201 4.22 -9.06 8.51
CA ASP A 201 3.74 -8.18 7.43
C ASP A 201 4.69 -8.16 6.21
N ASP A 202 5.78 -8.93 6.24
CA ASP A 202 6.72 -9.03 5.12
C ASP A 202 6.07 -9.70 3.91
N LEU A 203 6.28 -9.11 2.74
CA LEU A 203 5.84 -9.68 1.47
C LEU A 203 7.02 -10.41 0.84
N LEU A 204 6.91 -11.72 0.70
CA LEU A 204 7.97 -12.56 0.15
C LEU A 204 7.49 -13.42 -1.03
N ALA A 205 8.40 -13.63 -1.98
CA ALA A 205 8.23 -14.60 -3.05
C ALA A 205 9.41 -15.58 -3.03
N ILE A 206 9.08 -16.87 -2.97
CA ILE A 206 10.05 -17.96 -2.94
C ILE A 206 10.02 -18.66 -4.30
N ARG A 207 11.20 -18.93 -4.87
CA ARG A 207 11.40 -19.76 -6.05
C ARG A 207 12.49 -20.78 -5.80
N VAL A 208 12.30 -21.97 -6.36
CA VAL A 208 13.27 -23.05 -6.27
C VAL A 208 13.70 -23.39 -7.69
N VAL A 209 14.98 -23.26 -7.96
CA VAL A 209 15.61 -23.68 -9.22
C VAL A 209 16.31 -25.00 -8.94
N ARG A 210 15.84 -26.10 -9.53
CA ARG A 210 16.47 -27.41 -9.36
C ARG A 210 17.76 -27.47 -10.15
N ALA A 211 18.80 -28.03 -9.56
CA ALA A 211 20.06 -28.30 -10.26
C ALA A 211 19.82 -29.33 -11.38
N GLN A 212 20.49 -29.18 -12.53
CA GLN A 212 20.41 -30.18 -13.58
C GLN A 212 21.17 -31.44 -13.14
N ALA A 213 20.68 -32.62 -13.52
CA ALA A 213 21.29 -33.90 -13.12
C ALA A 213 22.78 -34.02 -13.51
N LYS A 214 23.20 -33.31 -14.56
CA LYS A 214 24.60 -33.25 -15.03
C LYS A 214 25.51 -32.53 -14.03
N ASP A 215 25.04 -31.48 -13.38
CA ASP A 215 25.82 -30.71 -12.41
C ASP A 215 25.93 -31.44 -11.08
N VAL A 216 24.83 -32.06 -10.63
CA VAL A 216 24.80 -32.90 -9.43
C VAL A 216 25.73 -34.11 -9.61
N GLY A 217 25.69 -34.77 -10.77
CA GLY A 217 26.57 -35.88 -11.11
C GLY A 217 28.03 -35.47 -11.21
N GLY A 218 28.32 -34.31 -11.82
CA GLY A 218 29.67 -33.76 -11.94
C GLY A 218 30.29 -33.38 -10.59
N GLU A 219 29.52 -32.79 -9.68
CA GLU A 219 30.02 -32.40 -8.35
C GLU A 219 30.20 -33.62 -7.43
N LEU A 220 29.29 -34.60 -7.49
CA LEU A 220 29.47 -35.89 -6.80
C LEU A 220 30.67 -36.66 -7.34
N ALA A 221 30.87 -36.69 -8.66
CA ALA A 221 32.04 -37.31 -9.28
C ALA A 221 33.34 -36.58 -8.90
N LYS A 222 33.33 -35.24 -8.84
CA LYS A 222 34.49 -34.45 -8.35
C LYS A 222 34.78 -34.73 -6.88
N ARG A 223 33.78 -34.82 -6.02
CA ARG A 223 33.95 -35.16 -4.59
C ARG A 223 34.43 -36.61 -4.43
N GLY A 224 33.89 -37.54 -5.22
CA GLY A 224 34.33 -38.94 -5.26
C GLY A 224 35.77 -39.08 -5.75
N ALA A 225 36.13 -38.41 -6.84
CA ALA A 225 37.48 -38.38 -7.39
C ALA A 225 38.47 -37.70 -6.44
N LYS A 226 38.05 -36.64 -5.73
CA LYS A 226 38.87 -35.98 -4.71
C LYS A 226 39.05 -36.90 -3.49
N ALA A 227 38.00 -37.55 -3.00
CA ALA A 227 38.12 -38.53 -1.91
C ALA A 227 38.98 -39.74 -2.29
N LEU A 228 38.90 -40.19 -3.56
CA LEU A 228 39.75 -41.25 -4.07
C LEU A 228 41.21 -40.77 -4.19
N LYS A 229 41.43 -39.56 -4.72
CA LYS A 229 42.75 -38.94 -4.83
C LYS A 229 43.39 -38.69 -3.47
N ASP A 230 42.62 -38.25 -2.47
CA ASP A 230 43.10 -38.02 -1.11
C ASP A 230 43.42 -39.36 -0.41
N ARG A 231 42.65 -40.43 -0.69
CA ARG A 231 42.98 -41.79 -0.22
C ARG A 231 44.20 -42.39 -0.93
N ILE A 232 44.34 -42.18 -2.23
CA ILE A 232 45.50 -42.64 -3.01
C ILE A 232 46.74 -41.85 -2.60
N ALA A 233 46.64 -40.53 -2.41
CA ALA A 233 47.72 -39.69 -1.90
C ALA A 233 48.09 -40.04 -0.45
N GLY A 234 47.12 -40.43 0.38
CA GLY A 234 47.37 -40.96 1.71
C GLY A 234 48.00 -42.37 1.71
N LEU A 235 47.81 -43.16 0.66
CA LEU A 235 48.44 -44.48 0.47
C LEU A 235 49.80 -44.40 -0.23
N LEU A 236 50.05 -43.38 -1.04
CA LEU A 236 51.33 -43.12 -1.74
C LEU A 236 52.23 -42.10 -0.99
N GLY A 237 51.77 -41.55 0.13
CA GLY A 237 52.36 -40.38 0.76
C GLY A 237 52.85 -40.59 2.18
N GLU A 238 53.67 -41.62 2.42
CA GLU A 238 54.67 -41.62 3.49
C GLU A 238 56.08 -42.07 3.04
N ASP A 239 56.25 -42.67 1.85
CA ASP A 239 57.55 -43.24 1.42
C ASP A 239 58.20 -42.60 0.18
N ALA A 240 57.80 -41.40 -0.24
CA ALA A 240 58.48 -40.68 -1.34
C ALA A 240 58.85 -39.23 -0.98
N LYS A 241 59.57 -39.07 0.13
CA LYS A 241 60.51 -37.96 0.29
C LYS A 241 61.91 -38.57 0.25
N GLU A 242 62.51 -38.66 -0.93
CA GLU A 242 63.96 -38.81 -1.03
C GLU A 242 64.60 -37.59 -0.34
N PRO A 243 65.39 -37.78 0.72
CA PRO A 243 66.27 -36.74 1.20
C PRO A 243 67.45 -36.66 0.23
N LEU A 244 67.58 -35.53 -0.45
CA LEU A 244 68.85 -35.14 -1.08
C LEU A 244 69.96 -35.19 0.00
N PRO A 245 71.04 -35.96 -0.18
CA PRO A 245 72.13 -35.95 0.78
C PRO A 245 72.94 -34.66 0.62
N GLU A 246 72.92 -33.88 1.70
CA GLU A 246 73.81 -32.77 2.03
C GLU A 246 75.06 -33.33 2.75
N ASN A 247 76.25 -33.26 2.11
CA ASN A 247 77.57 -32.90 2.69
C ASN A 247 78.74 -33.40 1.81
N ILE A 248 79.61 -32.52 1.29
CA ILE A 248 80.78 -31.82 1.88
C ILE A 248 82.12 -32.56 1.62
N ASN A 249 83.09 -31.78 1.12
CA ASN A 249 84.54 -32.03 0.98
C ASN A 249 84.96 -33.11 -0.02
N GLY A 250 86.05 -33.03 -0.74
CA GLY A 250 87.24 -32.15 -0.82
C GLY A 250 88.15 -32.87 -1.83
N GLY A 251 88.81 -32.18 -2.77
CA GLY A 251 90.19 -31.74 -2.54
C GLY A 251 91.19 -32.88 -2.77
N GLU A 252 92.02 -32.71 -3.82
CA GLU A 252 93.34 -33.34 -4.09
C GLU A 252 93.29 -34.80 -4.62
N GLU A 253 93.98 -35.20 -5.69
CA GLU A 253 95.18 -34.70 -6.40
C GLU A 253 95.03 -34.77 -7.93
#